data_AF-A0A2V7S6Y6-F1
#
_entry.id   AF-A0A2V7S6Y6-F1
#
_cell.length_a   1.000
_cell.length_b   1.000
_cell.length_c   1.000
_cell.angle_alpha   90.00
_cell.angle_beta   90.00
_cell.angle_gamma   90.00
#
_symmetry.space_group_name_H-M   'P 1'
#
loop_
_entity.id
_entity.type
_entity.pdbx_description
1 polymer ?
#
loop_
_entity_poly.entity_id
_entity_poly.type
_entity_poly.pdbx_seq_one_letter_code
_entity_poly.pdbx_strand_id
1 'polypeptide(L)'
;MVVVGYDFSHGSLGIARSLGRLGIPVYGVDRNPGDPALASRYWRGTFSWDPERAPAADTVAFLNTLGRRLGRRPVLIPTTDTMAVFVARHG
;
A
#
# COMPACT_ATOMS: atom_id res chain seq x y z
N MET A 1 1.78 -11.96 -1.26
CA MET A 1 1.88 -10.63 -1.89
C MET A 1 1.21 -9.62 -0.99
N VAL A 2 1.92 -8.55 -0.64
CA VAL A 2 1.46 -7.60 0.39
C VAL A 2 1.42 -6.18 -0.19
N VAL A 3 0.30 -5.49 -0.04
CA VAL A 3 0.12 -4.07 -0.40
C VAL A 3 0.16 -3.26 0.89
N VAL A 4 1.08 -2.31 0.98
CA VAL A 4 1.26 -1.46 2.16
C VAL A 4 0.70 -0.07 1.83
N GLY A 5 -0.29 0.36 2.61
CA GLY A 5 -1.09 1.55 2.31
C GLY A 5 -0.88 2.71 3.26
N TYR A 6 -0.34 3.79 2.68
CA TYR A 6 -0.43 5.21 3.04
C TYR A 6 0.43 5.75 4.19
N ASP A 7 0.99 6.94 3.94
CA ASP A 7 1.85 7.78 4.78
C ASP A 7 3.05 7.02 5.36
N PHE A 8 4.20 7.11 4.68
CA PHE A 8 5.45 6.45 5.08
C PHE A 8 6.01 7.04 6.39
N SER A 9 5.34 6.73 7.50
CA SER A 9 5.99 6.61 8.79
C SER A 9 6.86 5.34 8.79
N HIS A 10 7.83 5.28 9.70
CA HIS A 10 8.87 4.23 9.77
C HIS A 10 8.35 2.77 9.65
N GLY A 11 7.07 2.51 9.96
CA GLY A 11 6.44 1.19 9.93
C GLY A 11 6.36 0.53 8.54
N SER A 12 6.01 1.27 7.49
CA SER A 12 5.83 0.70 6.14
C SER A 12 7.17 0.28 5.51
N LEU A 13 8.25 1.00 5.80
CA LEU A 13 9.62 0.61 5.42
C LEU A 13 10.09 -0.64 6.19
N GLY A 14 9.69 -0.77 7.46
CA GLY A 14 9.92 -1.97 8.26
C GLY A 14 9.24 -3.20 7.66
N ILE A 15 7.98 -3.07 7.23
CA ILE A 15 7.24 -4.13 6.53
C ILE A 15 7.96 -4.53 5.24
N ALA A 16 8.32 -3.55 4.39
CA ALA A 16 9.00 -3.78 3.13
C ALA A 16 10.32 -4.53 3.31
N ARG A 17 11.16 -4.08 4.24
CA ARG A 17 12.47 -4.69 4.51
C ARG A 17 12.32 -6.10 5.08
N SER A 18 11.41 -6.31 6.02
CA SER A 18 11.22 -7.61 6.67
C SER A 18 10.67 -8.65 5.70
N LEU A 19 9.58 -8.34 4.99
CA LEU A 19 8.98 -9.26 4.02
C LEU A 19 9.85 -9.42 2.77
N GLY A 20 10.46 -8.33 2.28
CA GLY A 20 11.33 -8.36 1.12
C GLY A 20 12.60 -9.19 1.34
N ARG A 21 13.18 -9.20 2.55
CA ARG A 21 14.29 -10.10 2.91
C ARG A 21 13.89 -11.58 2.89
N LEU A 22 12.61 -11.88 3.14
CA LEU A 22 12.05 -13.23 3.02
C LEU A 22 11.65 -13.59 1.57
N GLY A 23 11.95 -12.73 0.59
CA GLY A 23 11.57 -12.95 -0.81
C GLY A 23 10.08 -12.75 -1.10
N ILE A 24 9.32 -12.22 -0.14
CA ILE A 24 7.89 -11.97 -0.31
C ILE A 24 7.71 -10.68 -1.13
N PRO A 25 6.98 -10.71 -2.25
CA PRO A 25 6.68 -9.50 -3.03
C PRO A 25 5.84 -8.49 -2.22
N VAL A 26 6.39 -7.28 -2.06
CA VAL A 26 5.73 -6.16 -1.38
C VAL A 26 5.59 -4.98 -2.34
N TYR A 27 4.44 -4.32 -2.32
CA TYR A 27 4.13 -3.15 -3.11
C TYR A 27 3.71 -1.99 -2.21
N GLY A 28 4.19 -0.79 -2.50
CA GLY A 28 3.88 0.42 -1.72
C GLY A 28 2.83 1.28 -2.42
N VAL A 29 1.95 1.91 -1.66
CA VAL A 29 1.03 2.94 -2.14
C VAL A 29 1.23 4.20 -1.29
N ASP A 30 1.57 5.32 -1.92
CA ASP A 30 1.67 6.63 -1.27
C ASP A 30 0.97 7.73 -2.07
N ARG A 31 0.61 8.85 -1.44
CA ARG A 31 0.19 10.06 -2.18
C ARG A 31 1.37 10.73 -2.88
N ASN A 32 2.54 10.71 -2.26
CA ASN A 32 3.74 11.37 -2.71
C ASN A 32 4.68 10.37 -3.40
N PRO A 33 4.73 10.35 -4.74
CA PRO A 33 5.65 9.47 -5.46
C PRO A 33 7.14 9.81 -5.20
N GLY A 34 7.44 10.99 -4.65
CA GLY A 34 8.79 11.44 -4.29
C GLY A 34 9.21 11.08 -2.87
N ASP A 35 8.42 10.31 -2.11
CA ASP A 35 8.80 9.92 -0.75
C ASP A 35 10.08 9.06 -0.74
N PRO A 36 11.14 9.44 0.01
CA PRO A 36 12.39 8.68 0.08
C PRO A 36 12.23 7.21 0.50
N ALA A 37 11.19 6.87 1.28
CA ALA A 37 10.91 5.49 1.67
C ALA A 37 10.53 4.60 0.48
N LEU A 38 9.99 5.18 -0.61
CA LEU A 38 9.69 4.48 -1.86
C LEU A 38 10.94 4.09 -2.64
N ALA A 39 12.11 4.70 -2.36
CA ALA A 39 13.39 4.33 -2.98
C ALA A 39 13.97 3.02 -2.44
N SER A 40 13.31 2.36 -1.48
CA SER A 40 13.81 1.10 -0.92
C SER A 40 13.85 -0.01 -1.98
N ARG A 41 15.00 -0.67 -2.12
CA ARG A 41 15.19 -1.84 -3.02
C ARG A 41 14.29 -3.04 -2.71
N TYR A 42 13.60 -3.05 -1.56
CA TYR A 42 12.71 -4.13 -1.16
C TYR A 42 11.28 -3.97 -1.69
N TRP A 43 10.94 -2.83 -2.29
CA TRP A 43 9.72 -2.68 -3.07
C TRP A 43 9.85 -3.41 -4.40
N ARG A 44 8.84 -4.22 -4.74
CA ARG A 44 8.72 -4.78 -6.09
C ARG A 44 8.07 -3.80 -7.08
N GLY A 45 7.34 -2.81 -6.55
CA GLY A 45 6.75 -1.71 -7.29
C GLY A 45 6.01 -0.77 -6.34
N THR A 46 5.83 0.47 -6.77
CA THR A 46 5.14 1.51 -6.00
C THR A 46 4.05 2.15 -6.85
N PHE A 47 3.00 2.66 -6.21
CA PHE A 47 1.87 3.31 -6.84
C PHE A 47 1.55 4.62 -6.13
N SER A 48 1.06 5.60 -6.87
CA SER A 48 0.60 6.86 -6.31
C SER A 48 -0.93 6.86 -6.21
N TRP A 49 -1.47 7.11 -5.01
CA TRP A 49 -2.91 7.28 -4.76
C TRP A 49 -3.14 8.04 -3.46
N ASP A 50 -4.05 9.01 -3.46
CA ASP A 50 -4.42 9.81 -2.28
C ASP A 50 -5.88 9.51 -1.88
N PRO A 51 -6.13 8.65 -0.89
CA PRO A 51 -7.46 8.31 -0.42
C PRO A 51 -8.11 9.42 0.43
N GLU A 52 -7.37 10.45 0.87
CA GLU A 52 -7.92 11.59 1.61
C GLU A 52 -8.55 12.61 0.66
N ARG A 53 -8.04 12.71 -0.57
CA ARG A 53 -8.57 13.60 -1.62
C ARG A 53 -9.52 12.90 -2.58
N ALA A 54 -9.54 11.58 -2.63
CA ALA A 54 -10.42 10.80 -3.49
C ALA A 54 -11.74 10.42 -2.77
N PRO A 55 -12.86 10.36 -3.50
CA PRO A 55 -14.08 9.72 -2.99
C PRO A 55 -13.80 8.28 -2.51
N ALA A 56 -14.52 7.84 -1.48
CA ALA A 56 -14.32 6.49 -0.91
C ALA A 56 -14.53 5.38 -1.96
N ALA A 57 -15.53 5.54 -2.84
CA ALA A 57 -15.81 4.61 -3.92
C ALA A 57 -14.62 4.46 -4.89
N ASP A 58 -13.93 5.57 -5.18
CA ASP A 58 -12.78 5.58 -6.08
C ASP A 58 -11.58 4.89 -5.44
N THR A 59 -11.36 5.10 -4.13
CA THR A 59 -10.32 4.40 -3.38
C THR A 59 -10.57 2.88 -3.36
N VAL A 60 -11.82 2.45 -3.13
CA VAL A 60 -12.19 1.02 -3.21
C VAL A 60 -11.94 0.49 -4.63
N ALA A 61 -12.33 1.24 -5.66
CA ALA A 61 -12.12 0.86 -7.06
C ALA A 61 -10.63 0.75 -7.41
N PHE A 62 -9.80 1.68 -6.93
CA PHE A 62 -8.35 1.67 -7.06
C PHE A 62 -7.75 0.42 -6.42
N LEU A 63 -8.06 0.15 -5.14
CA LEU A 63 -7.53 -1.02 -4.41
C LEU A 63 -7.92 -2.34 -5.07
N ASN A 64 -9.18 -2.45 -5.52
CA ASN A 64 -9.66 -3.63 -6.25
C ASN A 64 -8.96 -3.81 -7.60
N THR A 65 -8.76 -2.71 -8.34
CA THR A 65 -8.04 -2.72 -9.63
C THR A 65 -6.57 -3.11 -9.43
N LEU A 66 -5.93 -2.54 -8.41
CA LEU A 66 -4.57 -2.88 -8.03
C LEU A 66 -4.46 -4.36 -7.65
N GLY A 67 -5.36 -4.85 -6.80
CA GLY A 67 -5.40 -6.26 -6.40
C GLY A 67 -5.51 -7.22 -7.59
N ARG A 68 -6.39 -6.92 -8.56
CA ARG A 68 -6.50 -7.69 -9.81
C ARG A 68 -5.23 -7.65 -10.64
N ARG A 69 -4.61 -6.47 -10.80
CA ARG A 69 -3.38 -6.28 -11.59
C ARG A 69 -2.21 -7.07 -11.02
N LEU A 70 -2.12 -7.16 -9.69
CA LEU A 70 -1.00 -7.79 -9.02
C LEU A 70 -1.11 -9.34 -8.95
N GLY A 71 -2.29 -9.91 -9.19
CA GLY A 71 -2.48 -11.37 -9.26
C GLY A 71 -3.03 -11.99 -7.98
N ARG A 72 -2.95 -13.32 -7.85
CA ARG A 72 -3.87 -14.07 -6.97
C ARG A 72 -3.56 -13.88 -5.48
N ARG A 73 -4.52 -13.23 -4.78
CA ARG A 73 -4.67 -13.02 -3.32
C ARG A 73 -3.65 -12.04 -2.68
N PRO A 74 -3.68 -10.74 -3.01
CA PRO A 74 -3.01 -9.72 -2.22
C PRO A 74 -3.60 -9.65 -0.81
N VAL A 75 -2.75 -9.37 0.18
CA VAL A 75 -3.18 -8.90 1.49
C VAL A 75 -2.90 -7.41 1.58
N LEU A 76 -3.91 -6.62 1.97
CA LEU A 76 -3.76 -5.20 2.25
C LEU A 76 -3.36 -5.03 3.72
N ILE A 77 -2.27 -4.29 3.96
CA ILE A 77 -1.85 -3.86 5.30
C ILE A 77 -2.03 -2.34 5.39
N PRO A 78 -3.04 -1.84 6.11
CA PRO A 78 -3.17 -0.42 6.38
C PRO A 78 -2.06 0.02 7.35
N THR A 79 -1.27 1.03 6.99
CA THR A 79 -0.19 1.54 7.86
C THR A 79 -0.53 2.83 8.59
N THR A 80 -1.76 3.31 8.43
CA THR A 80 -2.32 4.45 9.17
C THR A 80 -3.67 4.10 9.74
N ASP A 81 -4.04 4.77 10.83
CA ASP A 81 -5.36 4.63 11.44
C ASP A 81 -6.46 5.05 10.46
N THR A 82 -6.23 6.11 9.67
CA THR A 82 -7.15 6.55 8.61
C THR A 82 -7.44 5.42 7.62
N MET A 83 -6.40 4.74 7.13
CA MET A 83 -6.57 3.63 6.19
C MET A 83 -7.18 2.39 6.87
N ALA A 84 -6.85 2.14 8.13
CA ALA A 84 -7.45 1.03 8.89
C ALA A 84 -8.96 1.24 9.09
N VAL A 85 -9.37 2.43 9.49
CA VAL A 85 -10.79 2.82 9.61
C VAL A 85 -11.48 2.78 8.25
N PHE A 86 -10.82 3.25 7.19
CA PHE A 86 -11.35 3.18 5.83
C PHE A 86 -11.66 1.74 5.42
N VAL A 87 -10.70 0.83 5.59
CA VAL A 87 -10.89 -0.60 5.30
C VAL A 87 -11.99 -1.20 6.18
N ALA A 88 -12.06 -0.86 7.46
CA ALA A 88 -13.12 -1.35 8.34
C ALA A 88 -14.54 -0.90 7.92
N ARG A 89 -14.66 0.25 7.24
CA ARG A 89 -15.95 0.80 6.78
C ARG A 89 -16.36 0.32 5.38
N HIS A 90 -15.41 -0.12 4.56
CA HIS A 90 -15.63 -0.35 3.13
C HIS A 90 -15.10 -1.70 2.61
N GLY A 91 -14.48 -2.52 3.48
CA GLY A 91 -13.91 -3.83 3.17
C GLY A 91 -14.84 -5.01 3.45
#